data_AF-A0A4U9HGU0-F1
#
_entry.id   AF-A0A4U9HGU0-F1
#
_cell.length_a   1.000
_cell.length_b   1.000
_cell.length_c   1.000
_cell.angle_alpha   90.00
_cell.angle_beta   90.00
_cell.angle_gamma   90.00
#
_symmetry.space_group_name_H-M   'P 1'
#
loop_
_entity.id
_entity.type
_entity.pdbx_description
1 polymer ?
#
loop_
_entity_poly.entity_id
_entity_poly.type
_entity_poly.pdbx_seq_one_letter_code
_entity_poly.pdbx_strand_id
1 'polypeptide(L)'
;MPCVSLGEPIERGDVLADGPSTDLGELALGQNMRVAFMPWNGYNFEDSILVSERVVQEDRFTTIHIQELACVSRDTKLGPEEITADIPNVGEAALSKLDESGIVYIGAEVTGGDILVGKVNAER
;
A
#
# COMPACT_ATOMS: atom_id res chain seq x y z
N MET A 1 -2.31 -17.04 0.65
CA MET A 1 -3.74 -17.44 0.56
C MET A 1 -3.85 -18.92 0.82
N PRO A 2 -4.85 -19.41 1.57
CA PRO A 2 -5.10 -20.86 1.68
C PRO A 2 -5.38 -21.44 0.30
N CYS A 3 -4.69 -22.54 -0.07
CA CYS A 3 -4.90 -23.23 -1.34
C CYS A 3 -5.65 -24.58 -1.19
N VAL A 4 -5.87 -25.03 0.06
CA VAL A 4 -6.62 -26.25 0.39
C VAL A 4 -8.00 -25.95 0.97
N SER A 5 -8.93 -26.88 0.81
CA SER A 5 -10.29 -26.80 1.34
C SER A 5 -10.47 -27.58 2.66
N LEU A 6 -11.49 -27.22 3.44
CA LEU A 6 -11.83 -27.95 4.66
C LEU A 6 -12.19 -29.40 4.35
N GLY A 7 -11.49 -30.35 4.98
CA GLY A 7 -11.71 -31.78 4.82
C GLY A 7 -10.98 -32.41 3.62
N GLU A 8 -10.16 -31.65 2.90
CA GLU A 8 -9.30 -32.18 1.84
C GLU A 8 -8.19 -33.08 2.43
N PRO A 9 -7.99 -34.29 1.91
CA PRO A 9 -6.87 -35.14 2.32
C PRO A 9 -5.55 -34.54 1.83
N ILE A 10 -4.56 -34.46 2.72
CA ILE A 10 -3.22 -33.91 2.42
C ILE A 10 -2.13 -34.92 2.77
N GLU A 11 -1.01 -34.84 2.07
CA GLU A 11 0.20 -35.60 2.31
C GLU A 11 1.32 -34.74 2.90
N ARG A 12 2.34 -35.41 3.44
CA ARG A 12 3.49 -34.71 4.02
C ARG A 12 4.31 -34.04 2.91
N GLY A 13 4.30 -32.72 2.89
CA GLY A 13 5.04 -31.91 1.90
C GLY A 13 4.11 -31.07 1.03
N ASP A 14 2.79 -31.26 1.13
CA ASP A 14 1.83 -30.46 0.39
C ASP A 14 1.84 -29.00 0.85
N VAL A 15 1.68 -28.11 -0.11
CA VAL A 15 1.55 -26.67 0.13
C VAL A 15 0.13 -26.40 0.61
N LEU A 16 0.00 -25.83 1.81
CA LEU A 16 -1.30 -25.50 2.42
C LEU A 16 -1.73 -24.05 2.17
N ALA A 17 -0.76 -23.18 1.91
CA ALA A 17 -1.00 -21.78 1.60
C ALA A 17 0.09 -21.23 0.69
N ASP A 18 -0.33 -20.45 -0.30
CA ASP A 18 0.56 -19.69 -1.18
C ASP A 18 1.00 -18.38 -0.52
N GLY A 19 2.26 -18.01 -0.74
CA GLY A 19 2.82 -16.71 -0.40
C GLY A 19 2.66 -15.68 -1.53
N PRO A 20 3.34 -14.53 -1.42
CA PRO A 20 3.46 -13.59 -2.53
C PRO A 20 4.17 -14.25 -3.72
N SER A 21 3.64 -14.04 -4.93
CA SER A 21 4.22 -14.55 -6.19
C SER A 21 4.34 -16.07 -6.27
N THR A 22 3.41 -16.80 -5.65
CA THR A 22 3.25 -18.26 -5.81
C THR A 22 1.80 -18.60 -6.11
N ASP A 23 1.57 -19.63 -6.92
CA ASP A 23 0.25 -20.15 -7.27
C ASP A 23 0.27 -21.68 -7.22
N LEU A 24 -0.56 -22.28 -6.36
CA LEU A 24 -0.67 -23.73 -6.16
C LEU A 24 0.69 -24.40 -5.87
N GLY A 25 1.55 -23.73 -5.10
CA GLY A 25 2.87 -24.24 -4.74
C GLY A 25 3.96 -24.03 -5.80
N GLU A 26 3.64 -23.44 -6.95
CA GLU A 26 4.60 -23.06 -7.97
C GLU A 26 4.95 -21.58 -7.91
N LEU A 27 6.14 -21.21 -8.40
CA LEU A 27 6.58 -19.82 -8.46
C LEU A 27 5.90 -19.08 -9.63
N ALA A 28 5.14 -18.03 -9.32
CA ALA A 28 4.39 -17.21 -10.26
C ALA A 28 4.78 -15.72 -10.13
N LEU A 29 5.96 -15.35 -10.66
CA LEU A 29 6.53 -14.00 -10.53
C LEU A 29 5.77 -12.90 -11.29
N GLY A 30 4.93 -13.29 -12.25
CA GLY A 30 4.21 -12.38 -13.12
C GLY A 30 3.08 -13.11 -13.81
N GLN A 31 2.56 -12.54 -14.89
CA GLN A 31 1.41 -13.10 -15.58
C GLN A 31 1.64 -13.25 -17.07
N ASN A 32 1.13 -14.36 -17.63
CA ASN A 32 1.18 -14.62 -19.06
C ASN A 32 0.21 -13.69 -19.81
N MET A 33 0.71 -13.00 -20.84
CA MET A 33 -0.07 -12.06 -21.64
C MET A 33 -0.28 -12.57 -23.06
N ARG A 34 -1.42 -12.21 -23.67
CA ARG A 34 -1.60 -12.39 -25.11
C ARG A 34 -0.87 -11.27 -25.83
N VAL A 35 0.17 -11.62 -26.58
CA VAL A 35 1.05 -10.66 -27.28
C VAL A 35 0.92 -10.84 -28.79
N ALA A 36 0.97 -9.73 -29.53
CA ALA A 36 1.05 -9.72 -30.99
C ALA A 36 2.34 -9.01 -31.42
N PHE A 37 3.08 -9.62 -32.34
CA PHE A 37 4.29 -9.03 -32.92
C PHE A 37 3.92 -8.31 -34.21
N MET A 38 3.74 -6.99 -34.13
CA MET A 38 3.48 -6.13 -35.28
C MET A 38 3.85 -4.67 -34.96
N PRO A 39 4.24 -3.86 -35.94
CA PRO A 39 4.34 -2.42 -35.74
C PRO A 39 2.93 -1.84 -35.48
N TRP A 40 2.81 -0.91 -34.55
CA TRP A 40 1.54 -0.24 -34.24
C TRP A 40 1.71 1.27 -34.14
N ASN A 41 1.57 1.97 -35.28
CA ASN A 41 1.59 3.44 -35.38
C ASN A 41 2.75 4.14 -34.64
N GLY A 42 3.89 3.46 -34.48
CA GLY A 42 5.05 3.99 -33.75
C GLY A 42 4.95 3.94 -32.22
N TYR A 43 3.84 3.46 -31.64
CA TYR A 43 3.70 3.34 -30.18
C TYR A 43 4.60 2.27 -29.57
N ASN A 44 5.06 1.32 -30.38
CA ASN A 44 6.06 0.33 -30.01
C ASN A 44 7.40 0.58 -30.72
N PHE A 45 7.79 1.85 -30.88
CA PHE A 45 9.09 2.23 -31.41
C PHE A 45 10.20 1.91 -30.41
N GLU A 46 11.36 1.48 -30.93
CA GLU A 46 12.47 0.91 -30.15
C GLU A 46 11.97 -0.21 -29.22
N ASP A 47 12.11 -0.04 -27.90
CA ASP A 47 11.74 -1.02 -26.89
C ASP A 47 10.42 -0.65 -26.16
N SER A 48 9.65 0.28 -26.71
CA SER A 48 8.38 0.70 -26.11
C SER A 48 7.33 -0.42 -26.20
N ILE A 49 6.58 -0.61 -25.12
CA ILE A 49 5.52 -1.61 -25.03
C ILE A 49 4.16 -0.90 -25.07
N LEU A 50 3.33 -1.26 -26.05
CA LEU A 50 1.93 -0.85 -26.08
C LEU A 50 1.07 -1.88 -25.34
N VAL A 51 0.32 -1.43 -24.33
CA VAL A 51 -0.51 -2.27 -23.48
C VAL A 51 -1.99 -1.96 -23.74
N SER A 52 -2.83 -2.99 -23.75
CA SER A 52 -4.28 -2.82 -23.86
C SER A 52 -4.86 -2.29 -22.54
N GLU A 53 -5.83 -1.38 -22.61
CA GLU A 53 -6.60 -0.90 -21.44
C GLU A 53 -7.22 -2.06 -20.65
N ARG A 54 -7.57 -3.17 -21.32
CA ARG A 54 -8.10 -4.38 -20.69
C ARG A 54 -7.20 -4.91 -19.57
N VAL A 55 -5.87 -4.75 -19.69
CA VAL A 55 -4.91 -5.21 -18.67
C VAL A 55 -5.09 -4.44 -17.36
N VAL A 56 -5.41 -3.14 -17.46
CA VAL A 56 -5.69 -2.27 -16.31
C VAL A 56 -7.08 -2.58 -15.74
N GLN A 57 -8.09 -2.76 -16.60
CA GLN A 57 -9.46 -3.11 -16.16
C GLN A 57 -9.53 -4.45 -15.40
N GLU A 58 -8.60 -5.36 -15.67
CA GLU A 58 -8.48 -6.66 -15.01
C GLU A 58 -7.50 -6.66 -13.81
N ASP A 59 -6.96 -5.50 -13.41
CA ASP A 59 -6.02 -5.34 -12.28
C ASP A 59 -4.81 -6.29 -12.31
N ARG A 60 -4.39 -6.70 -13.52
CA ARG A 60 -3.43 -7.79 -13.74
C ARG A 60 -2.01 -7.51 -13.25
N PHE A 61 -1.61 -6.25 -13.33
CA PHE A 61 -0.30 -5.79 -12.87
C PHE A 61 -0.44 -4.76 -11.73
N THR A 62 -1.56 -4.74 -11.03
CA THR A 62 -1.74 -3.95 -9.81
C THR A 62 -0.92 -4.58 -8.68
N THR A 63 -0.16 -3.76 -7.96
CA THR A 63 0.76 -4.21 -6.91
C THR A 63 0.43 -3.54 -5.59
N ILE A 64 0.66 -4.26 -4.49
CA ILE A 64 0.46 -3.76 -3.13
C ILE A 64 1.81 -3.32 -2.57
N HIS A 65 1.93 -2.05 -2.21
CA HIS A 65 3.09 -1.49 -1.54
C HIS A 65 2.72 -1.07 -0.12
N ILE A 66 3.49 -1.54 0.86
CA ILE A 66 3.35 -1.14 2.26
C ILE A 66 4.54 -0.25 2.61
N GLN A 67 4.26 0.93 3.15
CA GLN A 67 5.26 1.87 3.62
C GLN A 67 5.07 2.10 5.11
N GLU A 68 6.16 2.05 5.87
CA GLU A 68 6.18 2.40 7.29
C GLU A 68 6.68 3.85 7.44
N LEU A 69 5.88 4.69 8.08
CA LEU A 69 6.22 6.07 8.39
C LEU A 69 6.28 6.19 9.92
N ALA A 70 7.37 6.76 10.44
CA ALA A 70 7.56 6.93 11.87
C ALA A 70 7.55 8.42 12.24
N CYS A 71 6.74 8.77 13.25
CA CYS A 71 6.78 10.06 13.91
C CYS A 71 7.38 9.89 15.31
N VAL A 72 8.32 10.76 15.68
CA VAL A 72 9.01 10.71 16.99
C VAL A 72 8.80 12.04 17.69
N SER A 73 8.22 11.98 18.89
CA SER A 73 8.21 13.09 19.85
C SER A 73 9.47 13.02 20.73
N ARG A 74 10.08 14.17 21.00
CA ARG A 74 11.30 14.29 21.81
C ARG A 74 11.22 15.43 22.81
N ASP A 75 11.94 15.29 23.90
CA ASP A 75 12.23 16.40 24.81
C ASP A 75 13.26 17.34 24.19
N THR A 76 12.84 18.57 23.93
CA THR A 76 13.73 19.63 23.45
C THR A 76 14.12 20.55 24.62
N LYS A 77 15.11 21.43 24.38
CA LYS A 77 15.48 22.46 25.38
C LYS A 77 14.36 23.47 25.64
N LEU A 78 13.42 23.62 24.71
CA LEU A 78 12.31 24.57 24.82
C LEU A 78 11.09 23.94 25.50
N GLY A 79 11.03 22.61 25.55
CA GLY A 79 9.97 21.83 26.18
C GLY A 79 9.81 20.45 25.52
N PRO A 80 8.98 19.57 26.11
CA PRO A 80 8.58 18.32 25.47
C PRO A 80 7.77 18.59 24.20
N GLU A 81 8.01 17.83 23.14
CA GLU A 81 7.08 17.74 22.01
C GLU A 81 5.89 16.85 22.43
N GLU A 82 4.69 17.20 22.01
CA GLU A 82 3.48 16.44 22.37
C GLU A 82 2.83 15.85 21.12
N ILE A 83 2.31 14.61 21.27
CA ILE A 83 1.45 13.99 20.27
C ILE A 83 0.01 14.30 20.69
N THR A 84 -0.70 15.04 19.84
CA THR A 84 -2.04 15.54 20.13
C THR A 84 -2.80 15.87 18.85
N ALA A 85 -4.12 15.78 18.92
CA ALA A 85 -5.02 16.25 17.86
C ALA A 85 -5.18 17.78 17.84
N ASP A 86 -4.72 18.49 18.89
CA ASP A 86 -4.78 19.94 18.97
C ASP A 86 -3.61 20.59 18.23
N ILE A 87 -3.74 20.72 16.90
CA ILE A 87 -2.70 21.26 16.03
C ILE A 87 -3.03 22.71 15.64
N PRO A 88 -2.15 23.69 15.94
CA PRO A 88 -2.42 25.08 15.63
C PRO A 88 -2.43 25.34 14.12
N ASN A 89 -3.29 26.27 13.67
CA ASN A 89 -3.43 26.69 12.26
C ASN A 89 -3.86 25.59 11.28
N VAL A 90 -4.37 24.46 11.77
CA VAL A 90 -4.91 23.37 10.95
C VAL A 90 -6.45 23.37 11.06
N GLY A 91 -7.13 23.26 9.91
CA GLY A 91 -8.60 23.22 9.89
C GLY A 91 -9.16 21.87 10.33
N GLU A 92 -10.39 21.85 10.86
CA GLU A 92 -11.07 20.63 11.36
C GLU A 92 -11.11 19.49 10.33
N ALA A 93 -11.17 19.81 9.03
CA ALA A 93 -11.18 18.80 7.97
C ALA A 93 -9.93 17.90 7.99
N ALA A 94 -8.75 18.46 8.29
CA ALA A 94 -7.51 17.69 8.38
C ALA A 94 -7.41 16.89 9.70
N LEU A 95 -8.07 17.35 10.76
CA LEU A 95 -8.13 16.67 12.05
C LEU A 95 -9.19 15.55 12.08
N SER A 96 -10.15 15.56 11.13
CA SER A 96 -11.26 14.60 11.09
C SER A 96 -10.84 13.13 10.99
N LYS A 97 -9.63 12.85 10.51
CA LYS A 97 -9.08 11.49 10.37
C LYS A 97 -8.27 11.03 11.58
N LEU A 98 -8.03 11.92 12.55
CA LEU A 98 -7.27 11.64 13.77
C LEU A 98 -8.22 11.23 14.90
N ASP A 99 -7.73 10.35 15.76
CA ASP A 99 -8.35 10.03 17.03
C ASP A 99 -8.09 11.11 18.09
N GLU A 100 -8.65 10.93 19.28
CA GLU A 100 -8.50 11.84 20.41
C GLU A 100 -7.03 12.02 20.84
N SER A 101 -6.14 11.08 20.49
CA SER A 101 -4.70 11.15 20.77
C SER A 101 -3.91 11.83 19.67
N GLY A 102 -4.53 12.18 18.54
CA GLY A 102 -3.85 12.74 17.36
C GLY A 102 -3.24 11.71 16.42
N ILE A 103 -3.73 10.47 16.43
CA ILE A 103 -3.26 9.36 15.58
C ILE A 103 -4.34 8.98 14.56
N VAL A 104 -3.95 8.71 13.32
CA VAL A 104 -4.90 8.29 12.27
C VAL A 104 -5.58 6.95 12.59
N TYR A 105 -6.87 6.84 12.29
CA TYR A 105 -7.61 5.58 12.44
C TYR A 105 -7.11 4.49 11.48
N ILE A 106 -7.04 3.26 11.99
CA ILE A 106 -6.78 2.07 11.16
C ILE A 106 -7.93 1.93 10.14
N GLY A 107 -7.59 1.89 8.86
CA GLY A 107 -8.56 1.78 7.76
C GLY A 107 -8.97 3.12 7.15
N ALA A 108 -8.43 4.25 7.62
CA ALA A 108 -8.64 5.54 6.97
C ALA A 108 -7.90 5.61 5.63
N GLU A 109 -8.60 6.08 4.59
CA GLU A 109 -7.97 6.42 3.30
C GLU A 109 -7.29 7.78 3.39
N VAL A 110 -6.01 7.83 3.04
CA VAL A 110 -5.17 9.03 3.14
C VAL A 110 -4.50 9.34 1.82
N THR A 111 -4.26 10.62 1.58
CA THR A 111 -3.56 11.14 0.40
C THR A 111 -2.36 11.99 0.80
N GLY A 112 -1.55 12.39 -0.18
CA GLY A 112 -0.40 13.26 0.06
C GLY A 112 -0.84 14.59 0.69
N GLY A 113 -0.30 14.88 1.88
CA GLY A 113 -0.61 16.08 2.65
C GLY A 113 -1.52 15.84 3.86
N ASP A 114 -2.14 14.65 3.97
CA ASP A 114 -2.91 14.29 5.15
C ASP A 114 -1.99 14.07 6.37
N ILE A 115 -2.47 14.44 7.56
CA ILE A 115 -1.75 14.27 8.82
C ILE A 115 -2.00 12.86 9.34
N LEU A 116 -0.93 12.07 9.49
CA LEU A 116 -1.01 10.71 10.06
C LEU A 116 -0.86 10.70 11.59
N VAL A 117 0.00 11.60 12.09
CA VAL A 117 0.25 11.79 13.53
C VAL A 117 0.41 13.28 13.77
N GLY A 118 -0.45 13.83 14.63
CA GLY A 118 -0.35 15.22 15.09
C GLY A 118 0.78 15.37 16.09
N LYS A 119 1.80 16.15 15.74
CA LYS A 119 2.91 16.49 16.65
C LYS A 119 3.03 17.99 16.76
N VAL A 120 3.03 18.50 17.98
CA VAL A 120 3.25 19.92 18.28
C VAL A 120 4.54 20.11 19.05
N ASN A 121 5.23 21.21 18.76
CA ASN A 121 6.44 21.60 19.46
C ASN A 121 6.10 22.67 20.50
N ALA A 122 6.81 22.64 21.62
CA ALA A 122 6.82 23.75 22.56
C ALA A 122 7.56 24.95 21.96
N GLU A 123 6.86 25.77 21.18
CA GLU A 123 7.31 27.12 20.78
C GLU A 123 6.61 28.18 21.64
N ARG A 124 7.36 29.23 21.99
CA ARG A 124 6.85 30.40 22.72
C ARG A 124 6.18 31.40 21.79
#